data_AF-A0A5A7SZ73-F1
#
_entry.id   AF-A0A5A7SZ73-F1
#
_cell.length_a   1.000
_cell.length_b   1.000
_cell.length_c   1.000
_cell.angle_alpha   90.00
_cell.angle_beta   90.00
_cell.angle_gamma   90.00
#
_symmetry.space_group_name_H-M   'P 1'
#
loop_
_entity.id
_entity.type
_entity.pdbx_description
1 polymer ?
#
loop_
_entity_poly.entity_id
_entity_poly.type
_entity_poly.pdbx_seq_one_letter_code
_entity_poly.pdbx_strand_id
1 'polypeptide(L)'
;MVLLAVIRLHEELLKKPQPVPNECTDQRWRWFKNCLGALDGTYIKVNVPASDRARYRTRKGEVATNVLGVCDTKGDFVYVLAGWEGSAADSRILCDALSRPNGLKVPKGYYYLVDVGYPNAEGFLDTIQRPTLLLTRMAWP
;
A
#
# COMPACT_ATOMS: atom_id res chain seq x y z
N MET A 1 2.55 -15.26 21.53
CA MET A 1 1.08 -15.39 21.50
C MET A 1 0.39 -14.45 20.50
N VAL A 2 0.66 -13.14 20.50
CA VAL A 2 0.00 -12.18 19.59
C VAL A 2 0.32 -12.44 18.11
N LEU A 3 1.59 -12.66 17.74
CA LEU A 3 1.97 -12.92 16.34
C LEU A 3 1.27 -14.15 15.74
N LEU A 4 1.11 -15.22 16.53
CA LEU A 4 0.43 -16.44 16.09
C LEU A 4 -1.08 -16.21 15.91
N ALA A 5 -1.70 -15.35 16.72
CA ALA A 5 -3.10 -14.97 16.59
C ALA A 5 -3.33 -14.07 15.36
N VAL A 6 -2.45 -13.11 15.10
CA VAL A 6 -2.50 -12.27 13.89
C VAL A 6 -2.30 -13.11 12.62
N ILE A 7 -1.35 -14.06 12.63
CA ILE A 7 -1.18 -15.01 11.53
C ILE A 7 -2.41 -15.91 11.37
N ARG A 8 -3.08 -16.32 12.44
CA ARG A 8 -4.30 -17.14 12.33
C ARG A 8 -5.52 -16.37 11.81
N LEU A 9 -5.63 -15.08 12.11
CA LEU A 9 -6.74 -14.23 11.70
C LEU A 9 -6.50 -13.52 10.36
N HIS A 10 -5.38 -13.78 9.68
CA HIS A 10 -5.03 -13.06 8.45
C HIS A 10 -6.08 -13.23 7.34
N GLU A 11 -6.72 -14.40 7.19
CA GLU A 11 -7.80 -14.62 6.22
C GLU A 11 -9.11 -13.89 6.61
N GLU A 12 -9.31 -13.62 7.90
CA GLU A 12 -10.47 -12.84 8.36
C GLU A 12 -10.23 -11.33 8.20
N LEU A 13 -8.99 -10.90 8.44
CA LEU A 13 -8.55 -9.50 8.41
C LEU A 13 -8.23 -9.00 7.01
N LEU A 14 -7.77 -9.87 6.10
CA LEU A 14 -7.43 -9.52 4.73
C LEU A 14 -8.55 -9.93 3.78
N LYS A 15 -9.12 -8.95 3.08
CA LYS A 15 -10.13 -9.18 2.05
C LYS A 15 -9.50 -9.28 0.67
N LYS A 16 -10.22 -9.94 -0.24
CA LYS A 16 -9.86 -9.88 -1.66
C LYS A 16 -10.30 -8.52 -2.21
N PRO A 17 -9.40 -7.75 -2.84
CA PRO A 17 -9.76 -6.46 -3.42
C PRO A 17 -10.79 -6.67 -4.54
N GLN A 18 -11.78 -5.79 -4.58
CA GLN A 18 -12.72 -5.70 -5.69
C GLN A 18 -12.41 -4.44 -6.50
N PRO A 19 -12.24 -4.55 -7.83
CA PRO A 19 -11.95 -3.39 -8.65
C PRO A 19 -13.16 -2.46 -8.72
N VAL A 20 -12.90 -1.16 -8.80
CA VAL A 20 -13.93 -0.18 -9.13
C VAL A 20 -14.54 -0.52 -10.50
N PRO A 21 -15.85 -0.80 -10.59
CA PRO A 21 -16.49 -1.12 -11.85
C PRO A 21 -16.64 0.12 -12.73
N ASN A 22 -16.76 -0.10 -14.05
CA ASN A 22 -16.93 0.98 -15.03
C ASN A 22 -18.17 1.85 -14.78
N GLU A 23 -19.21 1.26 -14.17
CA GLU A 23 -20.50 1.87 -13.88
C GLU A 23 -20.59 2.35 -12.42
N CYS A 24 -19.46 2.48 -11.71
CA CYS A 24 -19.45 2.93 -10.33
C CYS A 24 -20.08 4.33 -10.22
N THR A 25 -21.16 4.44 -9.44
CA THR A 25 -21.89 5.70 -9.19
C THR A 25 -21.34 6.46 -7.99
N ASP A 26 -20.48 5.84 -7.19
CA ASP A 26 -19.84 6.45 -6.03
C ASP A 26 -19.01 7.67 -6.46
N GLN A 27 -19.31 8.83 -5.90
CA GLN A 27 -18.69 10.09 -6.31
C GLN A 27 -17.17 10.11 -6.09
N ARG A 28 -16.67 9.37 -5.09
CA ARG A 28 -15.26 9.26 -4.74
C ARG A 28 -14.53 8.34 -5.71
N TRP A 29 -15.15 7.21 -6.07
CA TRP A 29 -14.48 6.15 -6.82
C TRP A 29 -14.78 6.12 -8.32
N ARG A 30 -15.87 6.73 -8.82
CA ARG A 30 -16.31 6.66 -10.23
C ARG A 30 -15.26 7.02 -11.28
N TRP A 31 -14.26 7.82 -10.90
CA TRP A 31 -13.19 8.26 -11.78
C TRP A 31 -12.02 7.26 -11.85
N PHE A 32 -11.93 6.33 -10.92
CA PHE A 32 -10.81 5.41 -10.73
C PHE A 32 -11.15 3.99 -11.19
N LYS A 33 -11.59 3.85 -12.44
CA LYS A 33 -11.93 2.55 -13.05
C LYS A 33 -10.76 1.57 -12.94
N ASN A 34 -11.02 0.31 -12.62
CA ASN A 34 -10.02 -0.73 -12.37
C ASN A 34 -9.09 -0.50 -11.17
N CYS A 35 -9.34 0.52 -10.35
CA CYS A 35 -8.61 0.70 -9.09
C CYS A 35 -9.02 -0.39 -8.10
N LEU A 36 -8.05 -1.02 -7.45
CA LEU A 36 -8.25 -2.05 -6.42
C LEU A 36 -8.32 -1.46 -5.01
N GLY A 37 -7.92 -0.20 -4.85
CA GLY A 37 -7.89 0.49 -3.57
C GLY A 37 -6.69 1.43 -3.43
N ALA A 38 -6.20 1.61 -2.21
CA ALA A 38 -5.11 2.51 -1.91
C ALA A 38 -4.03 1.85 -1.05
N LEU A 39 -2.80 2.33 -1.19
CA LEU A 39 -1.63 1.88 -0.46
C LEU A 39 -0.95 3.10 0.18
N ASP A 40 -0.59 2.95 1.45
CA ASP A 40 0.16 3.98 2.18
C ASP A 40 1.03 3.36 3.29
N GLY A 41 2.08 4.09 3.68
CA GLY A 41 2.94 3.75 4.81
C GLY A 41 2.43 4.41 6.10
N THR A 42 2.39 3.65 7.19
CA THR A 42 2.04 4.18 8.52
C THR A 42 3.09 3.81 9.55
N TYR A 43 3.27 4.70 10.54
CA TYR A 43 4.28 4.51 11.59
C TYR A 43 3.64 4.05 12.89
N ILE A 44 4.12 2.91 13.41
CA ILE A 44 3.74 2.42 14.74
C ILE A 44 4.92 2.63 15.68
N LYS A 45 4.70 3.36 16.78
CA LYS A 45 5.74 3.60 17.78
C LYS A 45 6.22 2.29 18.39
N VAL A 46 7.53 2.16 18.52
CA VAL A 46 8.17 0.97 19.10
C VAL A 46 9.26 1.36 20.07
N ASN A 47 9.51 0.49 21.04
CA ASN A 47 10.68 0.58 21.91
C ASN A 47 11.73 -0.42 21.40
N VAL A 48 12.90 0.11 21.04
CA VAL A 48 14.04 -0.69 20.58
C VAL A 48 15.29 -0.39 21.42
N PRO A 49 16.27 -1.31 21.48
CA PRO A 49 17.55 -1.07 22.14
C PRO A 49 18.21 0.22 21.64
N ALA A 50 19.02 0.85 22.49
CA ALA A 50 19.69 2.12 22.16
C ALA A 50 20.53 2.03 20.88
N SER A 51 21.15 0.87 20.63
CA SER A 51 21.91 0.57 19.40
C SER A 51 21.08 0.67 18.12
N ASP A 52 19.78 0.42 18.20
CA ASP A 52 18.89 0.31 17.03
C ASP A 52 18.06 1.58 16.80
N ARG A 53 17.97 2.47 17.79
CA ARG A 53 17.14 3.68 17.74
C ARG A 53 17.38 4.54 16.49
N ALA A 54 18.62 4.60 16.01
CA ALA A 54 18.96 5.36 14.80
C ALA A 54 18.24 4.82 13.56
N ARG A 55 18.11 3.50 13.43
CA ARG A 55 17.44 2.84 12.29
C ARG A 55 15.92 3.03 12.35
N TYR A 56 15.35 2.96 13.54
CA TYR A 56 13.90 3.13 13.74
C TYR A 56 13.45 4.59 13.84
N ARG A 57 14.37 5.56 13.68
CA ARG A 57 14.02 6.98 13.76
C ARG A 57 13.36 7.43 12.47
N THR A 58 12.13 7.93 12.58
CA THR A 58 11.39 8.54 11.47
C THR A 58 11.93 9.93 11.13
N ARG A 59 11.50 10.49 9.99
CA ARG A 59 11.79 11.88 9.63
C ARG A 59 11.31 12.90 10.68
N LYS A 60 10.29 12.55 11.48
CA LYS A 60 9.76 13.38 12.58
C LYS A 60 10.51 13.19 13.90
N GLY A 61 11.56 12.36 13.93
CA GLY A 61 12.40 12.12 15.11
C GLY A 61 11.85 11.06 16.08
N GLU A 62 10.69 10.47 15.78
CA GLU A 62 10.07 9.44 16.61
C GLU A 62 10.70 8.07 16.33
N VAL A 63 10.72 7.18 17.33
CA VAL A 63 11.17 5.80 17.17
C VAL A 63 9.96 4.92 16.82
N ALA A 64 9.88 4.45 15.59
CA ALA A 64 8.75 3.72 15.05
C ALA A 64 9.17 2.65 14.02
N THR A 65 8.33 1.64 13.82
CA THR A 65 8.40 0.74 12.66
C THR A 65 7.47 1.26 11.58
N ASN A 66 7.89 1.16 10.31
CA ASN A 66 7.04 1.46 9.17
C ASN A 66 6.22 0.20 8.83
N VAL A 67 4.92 0.40 8.63
CA VAL A 67 3.96 -0.61 8.23
C VAL A 67 3.31 -0.14 6.94
N LEU A 68 3.50 -0.91 5.87
CA LEU A 68 2.79 -0.72 4.62
C LEU A 68 1.40 -1.34 4.75
N GLY A 69 0.36 -0.53 4.58
CA GLY A 69 -1.03 -0.97 4.52
C GLY A 69 -1.57 -0.80 3.10
N VAL A 70 -2.30 -1.80 2.63
CA VAL A 70 -3.10 -1.71 1.41
C VAL A 70 -4.54 -1.99 1.79
N CYS A 71 -5.43 -1.10 1.41
CA CYS A 71 -6.86 -1.23 1.64
C CYS A 71 -7.61 -1.22 0.32
N ASP A 72 -8.76 -1.89 0.29
CA ASP A 72 -9.69 -1.79 -0.83
C ASP A 72 -10.46 -0.47 -0.83
N THR A 73 -11.41 -0.33 -1.74
CA THR A 73 -12.25 0.86 -1.89
C THR A 73 -13.23 1.09 -0.73
N LYS A 74 -13.47 0.07 0.10
CA LYS A 74 -14.30 0.11 1.31
C LYS A 74 -13.49 0.41 2.56
N GLY A 75 -12.16 0.34 2.46
CA GLY A 75 -11.24 0.55 3.57
C GLY A 75 -10.85 -0.74 4.30
N ASP A 76 -11.28 -1.90 3.80
CA ASP A 76 -10.86 -3.19 4.33
C ASP A 76 -9.41 -3.47 3.92
N PHE A 77 -8.58 -3.96 4.85
CA PHE A 77 -7.21 -4.34 4.52
C PHE A 77 -7.19 -5.50 3.52
N VAL A 78 -6.33 -5.41 2.53
CA VAL A 78 -6.07 -6.47 1.54
C VAL A 78 -4.64 -6.98 1.63
N TYR A 79 -3.73 -6.16 2.14
CA TYR A 79 -2.36 -6.53 2.39
C TYR A 79 -1.76 -5.66 3.50
N VAL A 80 -0.95 -6.26 4.37
CA VAL A 80 -0.20 -5.54 5.39
C VAL A 80 1.22 -6.10 5.45
N LEU A 81 2.22 -5.23 5.38
CA LEU A 81 3.62 -5.55 5.57
C LEU A 81 4.18 -4.70 6.70
N ALA A 82 4.47 -5.34 7.82
CA ALA A 82 5.06 -4.72 9.00
C ALA A 82 6.53 -5.13 9.20
N GLY A 83 7.23 -4.40 10.07
CA GLY A 83 8.57 -4.75 10.53
C GLY A 83 9.70 -4.00 9.85
N TRP A 84 9.40 -3.05 8.96
CA TRP A 84 10.39 -2.18 8.36
C TRP A 84 10.86 -1.10 9.35
N GLU A 85 12.12 -0.68 9.23
CA GLU A 85 12.64 0.36 10.11
C GLU A 85 11.97 1.71 9.82
N GLY A 86 11.79 2.56 10.83
CA GLY A 86 11.18 3.88 10.67
C GLY A 86 11.93 4.84 9.74
N SER A 87 13.20 4.57 9.42
CA SER A 87 13.97 5.32 8.44
C SER A 87 13.91 4.75 7.02
N ALA A 88 13.24 3.60 6.81
CA ALA A 88 13.19 2.95 5.51
C ALA A 88 12.36 3.80 4.52
N ALA A 89 12.86 3.93 3.29
CA ALA A 89 12.15 4.64 2.22
C ALA A 89 10.96 3.80 1.73
N ASP A 90 9.86 4.47 1.45
CA ASP A 90 8.60 3.87 1.00
C ASP A 90 8.77 3.00 -0.27
N SER A 91 9.61 3.45 -1.21
CA SER A 91 9.96 2.68 -2.41
C SER A 91 10.63 1.33 -2.10
N ARG A 92 11.50 1.28 -1.08
CA ARG A 92 12.17 0.06 -0.64
C ARG A 92 11.18 -0.94 -0.05
N ILE A 93 10.24 -0.43 0.76
CA ILE A 93 9.19 -1.23 1.39
C ILE A 93 8.24 -1.80 0.33
N LEU A 94 7.89 -0.99 -0.68
CA LEU A 94 7.08 -1.45 -1.81
C LEU A 94 7.79 -2.55 -2.61
N CYS A 95 9.07 -2.39 -2.93
CA CYS A 95 9.85 -3.42 -3.62
C CYS A 95 9.88 -4.74 -2.84
N ASP A 96 10.07 -4.68 -1.51
CA ASP A 96 9.99 -5.87 -0.66
C ASP A 96 8.60 -6.51 -0.75
N ALA A 97 7.54 -5.72 -0.58
CA ALA A 97 6.16 -6.19 -0.66
C ALA A 97 5.87 -6.95 -1.96
N LEU A 98 6.42 -6.50 -3.10
CA LEU A 98 6.23 -7.12 -4.40
C LEU A 98 7.08 -8.39 -4.59
N SER A 99 8.30 -8.41 -4.06
CA SER A 99 9.26 -9.50 -4.25
C SER A 99 8.96 -10.76 -3.42
N ARG A 100 8.16 -10.64 -2.35
CA ARG A 100 7.83 -11.76 -1.46
C ARG A 100 7.02 -12.85 -2.19
N PRO A 101 7.21 -14.14 -1.86
CA PRO A 101 6.42 -15.23 -2.45
C PRO A 101 4.91 -15.05 -2.27
N ASN A 102 4.49 -14.63 -1.06
CA ASN A 102 3.13 -14.24 -0.70
C ASN A 102 2.94 -12.71 -0.68
N GLY A 103 3.73 -12.01 -1.48
CA GLY A 103 3.74 -10.55 -1.57
C GLY A 103 2.50 -9.97 -2.24
N LEU A 104 2.42 -8.64 -2.24
CA LEU A 104 1.37 -7.89 -2.93
C LEU A 104 1.37 -8.25 -4.42
N LYS A 105 0.21 -8.61 -4.96
CA LYS A 105 0.03 -8.92 -6.38
C LYS A 105 -0.96 -7.94 -6.98
N VAL A 106 -0.59 -7.37 -8.13
CA VAL A 106 -1.48 -6.52 -8.92
C VAL A 106 -1.76 -7.25 -10.24
N PRO A 107 -3.01 -7.69 -10.50
CA PRO A 107 -3.37 -8.29 -11.77
C PRO A 107 -3.24 -7.27 -12.91
N LYS A 108 -2.91 -7.75 -14.12
CA LYS A 108 -2.74 -6.90 -15.30
C LYS A 108 -4.03 -6.10 -15.60
N GLY A 109 -3.88 -4.81 -15.86
CA GLY A 109 -5.01 -3.90 -16.15
C GLY A 109 -5.66 -3.27 -14.92
N TYR A 110 -5.15 -3.58 -13.72
CA TYR A 110 -5.59 -3.01 -12.45
C TYR A 110 -4.47 -2.24 -11.77
N TYR A 111 -4.81 -1.39 -10.80
CA TYR A 111 -3.81 -0.60 -10.06
C TYR A 111 -4.27 -0.24 -8.65
N TYR A 112 -3.31 0.12 -7.79
CA TYR A 112 -3.55 0.77 -6.50
C TYR A 112 -3.20 2.26 -6.57
N LEU A 113 -3.95 3.09 -5.87
CA LEU A 113 -3.58 4.47 -5.63
C LEU A 113 -2.48 4.55 -4.56
N VAL A 114 -1.46 5.37 -4.79
CA VAL A 114 -0.32 5.52 -3.87
C VAL A 114 -0.04 6.98 -3.53
N ASP A 115 0.58 7.22 -2.38
CA ASP A 115 1.16 8.53 -2.07
C ASP A 115 2.34 8.83 -3.01
N VAL A 116 2.65 10.11 -3.21
CA VAL A 116 3.71 10.63 -4.10
C VAL A 116 5.10 10.10 -3.72
N GLY A 117 5.27 9.64 -2.48
CA GLY A 117 6.49 8.98 -2.02
C GLY A 117 6.78 7.63 -2.71
N TYR A 118 5.78 7.04 -3.38
CA TYR A 118 5.93 5.77 -4.10
C TYR A 118 6.20 5.99 -5.60
N PRO A 119 7.00 5.12 -6.23
CA PRO A 119 7.25 5.22 -7.66
C PRO A 119 5.99 4.92 -8.46
N ASN A 120 5.73 5.74 -9.49
CA ASN A 120 4.75 5.39 -10.53
C ASN A 120 5.29 4.22 -11.35
N ALA A 121 4.60 3.10 -11.29
CA ALA A 121 4.97 1.85 -11.96
C ALA A 121 3.73 1.11 -12.42
N GLU A 122 3.88 0.08 -13.26
CA GLU A 122 2.75 -0.77 -13.64
C GLU A 122 2.06 -1.30 -12.36
N GLY A 123 0.75 -1.03 -12.24
CA GLY A 123 -0.05 -1.39 -11.07
C GLY A 123 -0.07 -0.37 -9.92
N PHE A 124 0.65 0.75 -10.00
CA PHE A 124 0.69 1.78 -8.97
C PHE A 124 0.57 3.19 -9.56
N LEU A 125 -0.43 3.94 -9.11
CA LEU A 125 -0.74 5.26 -9.61
C LEU A 125 -0.75 6.30 -8.49
N ASP A 126 0.07 7.34 -8.60
CA ASP A 126 0.04 8.45 -7.64
C ASP A 126 -1.32 9.18 -7.63
N THR A 127 -1.67 9.73 -6.46
CA THR A 127 -2.95 10.44 -6.26
C THR A 127 -3.00 11.85 -6.86
N ILE A 128 -1.89 12.38 -7.37
CA ILE A 128 -1.83 13.70 -8.02
C ILE A 128 -2.30 13.60 -9.48
N GLN A 129 -2.10 12.45 -10.12
CA GLN A 129 -2.52 12.24 -11.51
C GLN A 129 -4.03 11.98 -11.59
N ARG A 130 -4.75 12.91 -12.23
CA ARG A 130 -6.15 12.68 -12.61
C ARG A 130 -6.21 11.51 -13.61
N PRO A 131 -7.04 10.47 -13.38
CA PRO A 131 -7.18 9.33 -14.30
C PRO A 131 -7.50 9.74 -15.74
N THR A 132 -8.18 10.88 -15.93
CA THR A 132 -8.57 11.41 -17.24
C THR A 132 -7.37 11.76 -18.15
N LEU A 133 -6.21 12.11 -17.57
CA LEU A 133 -5.01 12.46 -18.35
C LEU A 133 -4.12 11.25 -18.64
N LEU A 134 -4.38 10.11 -18.01
CA LEU A 134 -3.62 8.88 -18.19
C LEU A 134 -4.27 7.91 -19.18
N LEU A 135 -5.59 7.86 -19.32
CA LEU A 135 -6.21 7.03 -20.37
C LEU A 135 -5.77 7.45 -21.79
N THR A 136 -5.42 8.73 -22.00
CA THR A 136 -4.85 9.25 -23.25
C THR A 136 -3.34 9.09 -23.37
N ARG A 137 -2.61 8.79 -22.29
CA ARG A 137 -1.16 8.53 -22.28
C ARG A 137 -0.79 7.05 -22.12
N MET A 138 -1.69 6.23 -21.61
CA MET A 138 -1.58 4.78 -21.48
C MET A 138 -2.23 4.04 -22.66
N ALA A 139 -2.84 4.77 -23.61
CA ALA A 139 -3.04 4.26 -24.96
C ALA A 139 -1.66 4.18 -25.64
N TRP A 140 -0.94 3.09 -25.36
CA TRP A 140 0.28 2.77 -26.07
C TRP A 140 -0.06 2.31 -27.50
N PRO A 141 0.79 2.61 -28.50
CA PRO A 141 0.71 2.01 -29.84
C PRO A 141 0.89 0.48 -29.81
#